data_AF-A0A936LZV4-F1
#
_entry.id   AF-A0A936LZV4-F1
#
_cell.length_a   1.000
_cell.length_b   1.000
_cell.length_c   1.000
_cell.angle_alpha   90.00
_cell.angle_beta   90.00
_cell.angle_gamma   90.00
#
_symmetry.space_group_name_H-M   'P 1'
#
loop_
_entity.id
_entity.type
_entity.pdbx_description
1 polymer ?
#
loop_
_entity_poly.entity_id
_entity_poly.type
_entity_poly.pdbx_seq_one_letter_code
_entity_poly.pdbx_strand_id
1 'polypeptide(L)'
;MKTPLSSMLLVLAASFVGSFGAVFLKSGSHKLRHGLRNVVNLRLGVGVLMYLLSTALFIAAIRDGELTVLYPLVSLGYVWTLLWSRLFFGEPFTRHKFLGLLLILVGVFFIGLGNASGVPQEETHDQGAVAGTDSRVARVF
;
A
#
# COMPACT_ATOMS: atom_id res chain seq x y z
N MET A 1 5.96 6.72 -14.61
CA MET A 1 5.80 5.42 -15.30
C MET A 1 4.36 4.99 -15.04
N LYS A 2 3.54 4.67 -16.05
CA LYS A 2 2.13 4.33 -15.78
C LYS A 2 2.09 3.10 -14.88
N THR A 3 1.51 3.22 -13.69
CA THR A 3 1.39 2.09 -12.77
C THR A 3 0.64 0.95 -13.46
N PRO A 4 1.24 -0.25 -13.57
CA PRO A 4 0.58 -1.35 -14.24
C PRO A 4 -0.65 -1.78 -13.43
N LEU A 5 -1.76 -2.01 -14.13
CA LEU A 5 -3.02 -2.46 -13.52
C LEU A 5 -2.81 -3.70 -12.64
N SER A 6 -1.87 -4.57 -13.02
CA SER A 6 -1.45 -5.74 -12.26
C SER A 6 -1.02 -5.38 -10.83
N SER A 7 -0.21 -4.35 -10.62
CA SER A 7 0.22 -3.94 -9.28
C SER A 7 -0.94 -3.40 -8.44
N MET A 8 -1.87 -2.67 -9.07
CA MET A 8 -3.08 -2.19 -8.38
C MET A 8 -3.95 -3.35 -7.90
N LEU A 9 -4.19 -4.34 -8.76
CA LEU A 9 -4.94 -5.55 -8.42
C LEU A 9 -4.24 -6.37 -7.34
N LEU A 10 -2.90 -6.43 -7.38
CA LEU A 10 -2.09 -7.16 -6.41
C LEU A 10 -2.16 -6.50 -5.02
N VAL A 11 -2.17 -5.16 -4.93
CA VAL A 11 -2.42 -4.45 -3.66
C VAL A 11 -3.83 -4.66 -3.15
N LEU A 12 -4.85 -4.66 -4.03
CA LEU A 12 -6.23 -4.92 -3.62
C LEU A 12 -6.39 -6.34 -3.06
N ALA A 13 -5.81 -7.33 -3.74
CA ALA A 13 -5.79 -8.72 -3.27
C ALA A 13 -5.02 -8.86 -1.95
N ALA A 14 -3.83 -8.25 -1.86
CA ALA A 14 -3.03 -8.22 -0.63
C ALA A 14 -3.82 -7.58 0.53
N SER A 15 -4.50 -6.47 0.28
CA SER A 15 -5.29 -5.75 1.29
C SER A 15 -6.47 -6.59 1.78
N PHE A 16 -7.13 -7.33 0.89
CA PHE A 16 -8.20 -8.26 1.25
C PHE A 16 -7.69 -9.40 2.14
N VAL A 17 -6.62 -10.08 1.72
CA VAL A 17 -5.99 -11.17 2.48
C VAL A 17 -5.46 -10.68 3.83
N GLY A 18 -4.80 -9.52 3.85
CA GLY A 18 -4.23 -8.92 5.06
C GLY A 18 -5.30 -8.50 6.05
N SER A 19 -6.46 -8.04 5.56
CA SER A 19 -7.60 -7.72 6.41
C SER A 19 -8.13 -8.95 7.16
N PHE A 20 -8.18 -10.09 6.48
CA PHE A 20 -8.52 -11.38 7.08
C PHE A 20 -7.48 -11.82 8.12
N GLY A 21 -6.19 -11.66 7.81
CA GLY A 21 -5.08 -11.92 8.73
C GLY A 21 -5.17 -11.08 10.00
N ALA A 22 -5.47 -9.78 9.88
CA ALA A 22 -5.64 -8.85 11.00
C ALA A 22 -6.81 -9.25 11.91
N VAL A 23 -7.92 -9.72 11.34
CA VAL A 23 -9.08 -10.24 12.09
C VAL A 23 -8.72 -11.49 12.89
N PHE A 24 -7.99 -12.43 12.27
CA PHE A 24 -7.48 -13.61 12.96
C PHE A 24 -6.48 -13.26 14.06
N LEU A 25 -5.62 -12.27 13.81
CA LEU A 25 -4.66 -11.78 14.80
C LEU A 25 -5.37 -11.18 16.02
N LYS A 26 -6.41 -10.37 15.78
CA LYS A 26 -7.29 -9.81 16.82
C LYS A 26 -8.05 -10.90 17.59
N SER A 27 -8.56 -11.92 16.90
CA SER A 27 -9.23 -13.06 17.55
C SER A 27 -8.25 -13.91 18.37
N GLY A 28 -7.03 -14.06 17.89
CA GLY A 28 -5.97 -14.83 18.56
C GLY A 28 -5.42 -14.12 19.80
N SER A 29 -5.29 -12.79 19.75
CA SER A 29 -4.73 -12.01 20.87
C SER A 29 -5.61 -12.03 22.12
N HIS A 30 -6.92 -12.24 21.97
CA HIS A 30 -7.83 -12.43 23.11
C HIS A 30 -7.45 -13.64 23.99
N LYS A 31 -6.79 -14.67 23.43
CA LYS A 31 -6.32 -15.84 24.19
C LYS A 31 -4.96 -15.63 24.89
N LEU A 32 -4.24 -14.56 24.53
CA LEU A 32 -2.96 -14.18 25.17
C LEU A 32 -3.16 -13.60 26.58
N ARG A 33 -4.36 -13.11 26.90
CA ARG A 33 -4.70 -12.55 28.21
C ARG A 33 -4.54 -13.54 29.38
N HIS A 34 -4.52 -14.85 29.11
CA HIS A 34 -4.34 -15.89 30.13
C HIS A 34 -2.87 -16.37 30.28
N GLY A 35 -1.90 -15.69 29.65
CA GLY A 35 -0.47 -15.90 29.87
C GLY A 35 0.35 -16.20 28.60
N LEU A 36 1.63 -15.84 28.62
CA LEU A 36 2.59 -15.97 27.50
C LEU A 36 2.79 -17.41 27.01
N ARG A 37 2.45 -18.42 27.81
CA ARG A 37 2.60 -19.83 27.44
C ARG A 37 1.66 -20.26 26.30
N ASN A 38 0.62 -19.48 26.03
CA ASN A 38 -0.34 -19.67 24.93
C ASN A 38 -0.07 -18.76 23.72
N VAL A 39 1.13 -18.16 23.62
CA VAL A 39 1.55 -17.35 22.47
C VAL A 39 1.52 -18.13 21.16
N VAL A 40 1.75 -19.45 21.22
CA VAL A 40 1.72 -20.35 20.05
C VAL A 40 0.32 -20.94 19.86
N ASN A 41 -0.71 -20.09 19.77
CA ASN A 41 -2.04 -20.53 19.39
C ASN A 41 -2.15 -20.67 17.87
N LEU A 42 -2.70 -21.78 17.37
CA LEU A 42 -2.87 -22.04 15.94
C LEU A 42 -3.61 -20.88 15.22
N ARG A 43 -4.57 -20.22 15.89
CA ARG A 43 -5.27 -19.03 15.35
C ARG A 43 -4.36 -17.81 15.19
N LEU A 44 -3.43 -17.58 16.12
CA LEU A 44 -2.43 -16.52 15.98
C LEU A 44 -1.46 -16.85 14.85
N GLY A 45 -0.98 -18.09 14.78
CA GLY A 45 -0.08 -18.54 13.72
C GLY A 45 -0.68 -18.36 12.32
N VAL A 46 -1.95 -18.76 12.13
CA VAL A 46 -2.67 -18.55 10.86
C VAL A 46 -2.86 -17.06 10.55
N GLY A 47 -3.21 -16.25 11.55
CA GLY A 47 -3.33 -14.80 11.38
C GLY A 47 -2.01 -14.14 10.96
N VAL A 48 -0.91 -14.50 11.62
CA VAL A 48 0.43 -14.02 11.29
C VAL A 48 0.84 -14.47 9.89
N LEU A 49 0.61 -15.73 9.53
CA LEU A 49 0.98 -16.25 8.20
C LEU A 49 0.20 -15.54 7.09
N MET A 50 -1.12 -15.35 7.25
CA MET A 50 -1.91 -14.59 6.27
C MET A 50 -1.47 -13.14 6.18
N TYR A 51 -1.11 -12.52 7.30
CA TYR A 51 -0.64 -11.14 7.32
C TYR A 51 0.72 -11.01 6.62
N LEU A 52 1.65 -11.94 6.89
CA LEU A 52 2.93 -12.01 6.17
C LEU A 52 2.75 -12.24 4.67
N LEU A 53 1.82 -13.11 4.28
CA LEU A 53 1.51 -13.34 2.87
C LEU A 53 0.99 -12.06 2.19
N SER A 54 0.09 -11.34 2.86
CA SER A 54 -0.38 -10.02 2.40
C SER A 54 0.77 -9.03 2.25
N THR A 55 1.66 -8.94 3.24
CA THR A 55 2.85 -8.09 3.16
C THR A 55 3.77 -8.48 2.00
N ALA A 56 3.99 -9.77 1.76
CA ALA A 56 4.82 -10.23 0.63
C ALA A 56 4.22 -9.83 -0.73
N LEU A 57 2.90 -9.97 -0.88
CA LEU A 57 2.18 -9.48 -2.06
C LEU A 57 2.30 -7.96 -2.20
N PHE A 58 2.14 -7.21 -1.11
CA PHE A 58 2.28 -5.75 -1.13
C PHE A 58 3.70 -5.32 -1.54
N ILE A 59 4.73 -5.97 -1.01
CA ILE A 59 6.13 -5.73 -1.40
C ILE A 59 6.34 -6.02 -2.88
N ALA A 60 5.75 -7.11 -3.42
CA ALA A 60 5.81 -7.40 -4.85
C ALA A 60 5.14 -6.31 -5.68
N ALA A 61 4.00 -5.78 -5.24
CA ALA A 61 3.31 -4.70 -5.95
C ALA A 61 4.11 -3.38 -5.98
N ILE A 62 4.84 -3.07 -4.91
CA ILE A 62 5.70 -1.87 -4.83
C ILE A 62 6.87 -1.94 -5.81
N ARG A 63 7.35 -3.14 -6.19
CA ARG A 63 8.48 -3.25 -7.12
C ARG A 63 8.18 -2.64 -8.49
N ASP A 64 6.95 -2.79 -8.96
CA ASP A 64 6.53 -2.37 -10.30
C ASP A 64 5.57 -1.17 -10.30
N GLY A 65 5.17 -0.68 -9.11
CA GLY A 65 4.15 0.35 -8.95
C GLY A 65 4.63 1.58 -8.16
N GLU A 66 4.14 2.76 -8.54
CA GLU A 66 4.42 4.03 -7.86
C GLU A 66 3.72 4.09 -6.50
N LEU A 67 4.49 4.33 -5.44
CA LEU A 67 4.02 4.40 -4.05
C LEU A 67 2.82 5.35 -3.89
N THR A 68 2.82 6.48 -4.61
CA THR A 68 1.76 7.50 -4.56
C THR A 68 0.39 6.97 -5.02
N VAL A 69 0.35 5.89 -5.80
CA VAL A 69 -0.88 5.21 -6.25
C VAL A 69 -1.22 4.01 -5.36
N LEU A 70 -0.20 3.32 -4.84
CA LEU A 70 -0.40 2.13 -4.00
C LEU A 70 -0.88 2.47 -2.59
N TYR A 71 -0.37 3.53 -1.96
CA TYR A 71 -0.79 3.95 -0.62
C TYR A 71 -2.30 4.23 -0.49
N PRO A 72 -2.92 4.92 -1.47
CA PRO A 72 -4.37 5.06 -1.49
C PRO A 72 -5.12 3.72 -1.59
N LEU A 73 -4.62 2.75 -2.36
CA LEU A 73 -5.20 1.41 -2.44
C LEU A 73 -5.06 0.61 -1.14
N VAL A 74 -3.96 0.78 -0.40
CA VAL A 74 -3.81 0.18 0.94
C VAL A 74 -4.85 0.74 1.91
N SER A 75 -5.17 2.03 1.78
CA SER A 75 -6.17 2.68 2.63
C SER A 75 -7.58 2.14 2.39
N LEU A 76 -7.88 1.64 1.18
CA LEU A 76 -9.11 0.87 0.92
C LEU A 76 -9.15 -0.44 1.73
N GLY A 77 -8.00 -1.02 2.09
CA GLY A 77 -7.92 -2.16 3.01
C GLY A 77 -8.54 -1.86 4.38
N TYR A 78 -8.57 -0.59 4.82
CA TYR A 78 -9.28 -0.22 6.05
C TYR A 78 -10.79 -0.47 5.95
N VAL A 79 -11.37 -0.33 4.77
CA VAL A 79 -12.79 -0.66 4.52
C VAL A 79 -13.02 -2.15 4.79
N TRP A 80 -12.14 -3.01 4.28
CA TRP A 80 -12.22 -4.46 4.47
C TRP A 80 -12.01 -4.87 5.92
N THR A 81 -10.97 -4.37 6.59
CA THR A 81 -10.78 -4.65 8.02
C THR A 81 -11.96 -4.21 8.87
N LEU A 82 -12.57 -3.05 8.61
CA LEU A 82 -13.76 -2.57 9.31
C LEU A 82 -14.97 -3.47 9.06
N LEU A 83 -15.20 -3.87 7.80
CA LEU A 83 -16.27 -4.79 7.42
C LEU A 83 -16.16 -6.13 8.16
N TRP A 84 -14.96 -6.72 8.14
CA TRP A 84 -14.71 -7.96 8.87
C TRP A 84 -14.78 -7.77 10.39
N SER A 85 -14.33 -6.64 10.94
CA SER A 85 -14.43 -6.35 12.38
C SER A 85 -15.89 -6.32 12.83
N ARG A 86 -16.77 -5.70 12.04
CA ARG A 86 -18.22 -5.68 12.31
C ARG A 86 -18.85 -7.07 12.24
N LEU A 87 -18.45 -7.88 11.25
CA LEU A 87 -19.01 -9.21 11.01
C LEU A 87 -18.57 -10.23 12.07
N PHE A 88 -17.29 -10.26 12.42
CA PHE A 88 -16.72 -11.26 13.35
C PHE A 88 -16.79 -10.86 14.82
N PHE A 89 -16.61 -9.57 15.15
CA PHE A 89 -16.55 -9.10 16.55
C PHE A 89 -17.80 -8.33 16.97
N GLY A 90 -18.74 -8.08 16.05
CA GLY A 90 -19.96 -7.35 16.36
C GLY A 90 -19.72 -5.88 16.74
N GLU A 91 -18.54 -5.33 16.49
CA GLU A 91 -18.20 -3.98 16.94
C GLU A 91 -19.15 -2.93 16.37
N PRO A 92 -19.69 -2.02 17.21
CA PRO A 92 -20.64 -1.02 16.73
C PRO A 92 -19.98 -0.13 15.68
N PHE A 93 -20.64 -0.07 14.52
CA PHE A 93 -20.27 0.83 13.44
C PHE A 93 -20.81 2.22 13.77
N THR A 94 -20.04 2.99 14.52
CA THR A 94 -20.44 4.35 14.91
C THR A 94 -20.40 5.27 13.70
N ARG A 95 -21.33 6.23 13.63
CA ARG A 95 -21.38 7.25 12.55
C ARG A 95 -20.05 7.98 12.38
N HIS A 96 -19.31 8.16 13.48
CA HIS A 96 -17.97 8.76 13.48
C HIS A 96 -16.93 7.90 12.75
N LYS A 97 -16.93 6.57 12.91
CA LYS A 97 -16.04 5.66 12.15
C LYS A 97 -16.36 5.69 10.66
N PHE A 98 -17.64 5.76 10.30
CA PHE A 98 -18.06 5.89 8.91
C PHE A 98 -17.57 7.21 8.31
N LEU A 99 -17.73 8.32 9.03
CA LEU A 99 -17.30 9.64 8.56
C LEU A 99 -15.78 9.71 8.39
N GLY A 100 -15.01 9.15 9.33
CA GLY A 100 -13.56 9.03 9.21
C GLY A 100 -13.14 8.18 8.01
N LEU A 101 -13.83 7.06 7.76
CA LEU A 101 -13.59 6.23 6.59
C LEU A 101 -13.88 6.99 5.30
N LEU A 102 -15.00 7.71 5.23
CA LEU A 102 -15.37 8.54 4.08
C LEU A 102 -14.32 9.62 3.83
N LEU A 103 -13.81 10.25 4.88
CA LEU A 103 -12.76 11.27 4.76
C LEU A 103 -11.44 10.69 4.22
N ILE A 104 -11.07 9.47 4.65
CA ILE A 104 -9.92 8.75 4.08
C ILE A 104 -10.16 8.46 2.60
N LEU A 105 -11.34 7.95 2.23
CA LEU A 105 -11.69 7.67 0.82
C LEU A 105 -11.64 8.93 -0.05
N VAL A 106 -12.11 10.07 0.47
CA VAL A 106 -12.03 11.35 -0.21
C VAL A 106 -10.57 11.79 -0.36
N GLY A 107 -9.75 11.70 0.69
CA GLY A 107 -8.32 12.01 0.61
C GLY A 107 -7.60 11.14 -0.42
N VAL A 108 -7.91 9.85 -0.46
CA VAL A 108 -7.43 8.89 -1.46
C VAL A 108 -7.84 9.29 -2.87
N PHE A 109 -9.10 9.67 -3.07
CA PHE A 109 -9.62 10.12 -4.36
C PHE A 109 -8.89 11.38 -4.87
N PHE A 110 -8.62 12.34 -3.98
CA PHE A 110 -7.87 13.55 -4.31
C PHE A 110 -6.41 13.26 -4.67
N ILE A 111 -5.74 12.36 -3.94
CA ILE A 111 -4.37 11.93 -4.29
C ILE A 111 -4.36 11.22 -5.65
N GLY A 112 -5.36 10.37 -5.93
CA GLY A 112 -5.53 9.71 -7.22
C GLY A 112 -5.72 10.72 -8.36
N LEU A 113 -6.55 11.74 -8.16
CA LEU A 113 -6.72 12.84 -9.12
C LEU A 113 -5.44 13.65 -9.31
N GLY A 114 -4.69 13.95 -8.25
CA GLY A 114 -3.40 14.66 -8.34
C GLY A 114 -2.38 13.90 -9.18
N ASN A 115 -2.30 12.57 -9.03
CA ASN A 115 -1.46 11.72 -9.88
C ASN A 115 -1.96 11.62 -11.32
N ALA A 116 -3.28 11.73 -11.55
CA ALA A 116 -3.86 11.76 -12.88
C ALA A 116 -3.67 13.12 -13.59
N SER A 117 -3.45 14.20 -12.83
CA SER A 117 -3.37 15.59 -13.31
C SER A 117 -1.94 16.14 -13.44
N GLY A 118 -0.92 15.36 -13.08
CA GLY A 118 0.45 15.84 -12.95
C GLY A 118 1.43 15.18 -13.92
N VAL A 119 1.81 15.98 -14.93
CA VAL A 119 3.04 15.93 -15.74
C VAL A 119 3.00 15.02 -16.98
N PRO A 120 2.83 15.59 -18.20
CA PRO A 120 3.32 14.98 -19.43
C PRO A 120 4.78 14.58 -19.18
N GLN A 121 5.12 13.32 -19.43
CA GLN A 121 6.53 12.91 -19.39
C GLN A 121 7.27 13.78 -20.39
N GLU A 122 8.06 14.71 -19.87
CA GLU A 122 8.89 15.57 -20.69
C GLU A 122 9.83 14.64 -21.47
N GLU A 123 9.57 14.55 -22.77
CA GLU A 123 10.51 14.04 -23.76
C GLU A 123 11.81 14.82 -23.58
N THR A 124 12.76 14.28 -22.81
CA THR A 124 14.16 14.69 -22.94
C THR A 124 14.74 13.94 -24.13
N HIS A 125 14.25 14.28 -25.32
CA HIS A 125 15.01 14.10 -26.55
C HIS A 125 15.52 15.46 -27.02
N ASP A 126 16.82 15.64 -26.79
CA ASP A 126 17.76 16.26 -27.71
C ASP A 126 17.72 17.79 -27.90
N GLN A 127 18.75 18.48 -27.40
CA GLN A 127 19.35 19.63 -28.08
C GLN A 127 20.87 19.61 -27.88
N GLY A 128 21.60 19.33 -28.97
CA GLY A 128 23.05 19.38 -29.05
C GLY A 128 23.64 20.79 -29.20
N ALA A 129 24.90 20.81 -29.63
CA ALA A 129 25.63 21.97 -30.11
C ALA A 129 26.04 23.04 -29.06
N VAL A 130 27.12 22.77 -28.33
CA VAL A 130 28.12 23.80 -28.03
C VAL A 130 29.46 23.35 -28.60
N ALA A 131 29.60 23.56 -29.92
CA ALA A 131 30.89 23.60 -30.56
C ALA A 131 31.53 24.96 -30.26
N GLY A 132 32.80 24.97 -29.83
CA GLY A 132 33.65 26.15 -29.89
C GLY A 132 34.42 26.47 -28.61
N THR A 133 35.67 25.99 -28.57
CA THR A 133 36.83 26.79 -28.11
C THR A 133 36.98 27.02 -26.60
N ASP A 134 37.86 26.26 -25.93
CA ASP A 134 39.10 26.86 -25.38
C ASP A 134 40.19 25.83 -24.95
N SER A 135 41.13 25.57 -25.88
CA SER A 135 42.57 25.84 -25.75
C SER A 135 43.41 25.40 -24.52
N ARG A 136 43.14 24.29 -23.81
CA ARG A 136 44.11 23.83 -22.76
C ARG A 136 44.61 22.38 -22.81
N VAL A 137 44.15 21.54 -23.74
CA VAL A 137 44.48 20.10 -23.70
C VAL A 137 45.47 19.64 -24.79
N ALA A 138 45.73 20.41 -25.85
CA ALA A 138 46.54 19.97 -27.00
C ALA A 138 47.92 20.63 -27.13
N ARG A 139 48.58 21.01 -26.02
CA ARG A 139 49.94 21.59 -26.06
C ARG A 139 51.05 20.69 -25.51
N VAL A 140 50.82 19.37 -25.37
CA VAL A 140 51.85 18.45 -24.85
C VAL A 140 51.92 17.09 -25.60
N PHE A 141 51.25 16.94 -26.74
CA PHE A 141 51.52 15.82 -27.65
C PHE A 141 51.59 16.30 -29.09
#